data_AF-A0A8E0VIC3-F1
#
_entry.id   AF-A0A8E0VIC3-F1
#
_cell.length_a   1.000
_cell.length_b   1.000
_cell.length_c   1.000
_cell.angle_alpha   90.00
_cell.angle_beta   90.00
_cell.angle_gamma   90.00
#
_symmetry.space_group_name_H-M   'P 1'
#
loop_
_entity.id
_entity.type
_entity.pdbx_description
1 polymer ?
#
loop_
_entity_poly.entity_id
_entity_poly.type
_entity_poly.pdbx_seq_one_letter_code
_entity_poly.pdbx_strand_id
1 'polypeptide(L)'
;MLIMEHMNNLQGSQEAKSALISAAVFRLRKSFQTIRKLRHYRQVVDRIRREATVGPKPQSTGLSTNTNPSLFGPGLPFATKASRAHERRIKDLEKRQASGDASNPCVPFIAAGVMTRLIHLDLRHSDTVRTESGVEMINCWKHRQLAEAVERYLAFQRVPYQFEVDPEIRVDTDFCAL
;
A
#
# COMPACT_ATOMS: atom_id res chain seq x y z
N MET A 1 15.17 -4.43 0.99
CA MET A 1 13.99 -4.65 0.13
C MET A 1 13.68 -6.14 -0.05
N LEU A 2 14.58 -6.96 -0.61
CA LEU A 2 14.29 -8.40 -0.89
C LEU A 2 13.90 -9.20 0.36
N ILE A 3 14.63 -9.02 1.48
CA ILE A 3 14.30 -9.68 2.74
C ILE A 3 12.94 -9.22 3.29
N MET A 4 12.64 -7.92 3.22
CA MET A 4 11.34 -7.37 3.61
C MET A 4 10.21 -7.93 2.75
N GLU A 5 10.42 -8.05 1.43
CA GLU A 5 9.44 -8.68 0.52
C GLU A 5 9.24 -10.16 0.82
N HIS A 6 10.29 -10.88 1.22
CA HIS A 6 10.22 -12.29 1.58
C HIS A 6 9.44 -12.49 2.89
N MET A 7 9.63 -11.61 3.87
CA MET A 7 8.93 -11.64 5.17
C MET A 7 7.53 -11.02 5.12
N ASN A 8 7.00 -10.66 3.95
CA ASN A 8 5.75 -9.89 3.81
C ASN A 8 5.72 -8.56 4.60
N ASN A 9 6.89 -7.98 4.88
CA ASN A 9 6.98 -6.62 5.40
C ASN A 9 6.91 -5.63 4.22
N LEU A 10 5.69 -5.37 3.74
CA LEU A 10 5.45 -4.50 2.60
C LEU A 10 5.76 -3.04 2.93
N GLN A 11 5.54 -2.62 4.18
CA GLN A 11 5.91 -1.31 4.70
C GLN A 11 7.43 -1.07 4.57
N GLY A 12 8.25 -1.92 5.19
CA GLY A 12 9.71 -1.80 5.14
C GLY A 12 10.28 -1.98 3.73
N SER A 13 9.62 -2.77 2.88
CA SER A 13 9.98 -2.84 1.45
C SER A 13 9.78 -1.49 0.76
N GLN A 14 8.65 -0.83 1.02
CA GLN A 14 8.33 0.47 0.43
C GLN A 14 9.23 1.58 0.98
N GLU A 15 9.60 1.56 2.26
CA GLU A 15 10.60 2.46 2.85
C GLU A 15 11.95 2.34 2.13
N ALA A 16 12.48 1.12 2.00
CA ALA A 16 13.72 0.88 1.28
C ALA A 16 13.65 1.34 -0.18
N LYS A 17 12.52 1.08 -0.85
CA LYS A 17 12.29 1.54 -2.22
C LYS A 17 12.24 3.06 -2.31
N SER A 18 11.54 3.72 -1.38
CA SER A 18 11.41 5.19 -1.33
C SER A 18 12.77 5.87 -1.16
N ALA A 19 13.65 5.31 -0.31
CA ALA A 19 15.01 5.79 -0.14
C ALA A 19 15.81 5.72 -1.44
N LEU A 20 15.68 4.63 -2.21
CA LEU A 20 16.40 4.44 -3.47
C LEU A 20 15.91 5.33 -4.62
N ILE A 21 14.63 5.71 -4.62
CA ILE A 21 14.06 6.66 -5.59
C ILE A 21 14.18 8.12 -5.14
N SER A 22 14.60 8.37 -3.90
CA SER A 22 14.82 9.73 -3.40
C SER A 22 15.81 10.48 -4.30
N ALA A 23 15.61 11.79 -4.47
CA ALA A 23 16.42 12.59 -5.38
C ALA A 23 17.93 12.50 -5.08
N ALA A 24 18.29 12.47 -3.79
CA ALA A 24 19.67 12.40 -3.34
C ALA A 24 20.37 11.10 -3.73
N VAL A 25 19.67 9.96 -3.66
CA VAL A 25 20.22 8.64 -3.95
C VAL A 25 20.07 8.29 -5.42
N PHE A 26 18.91 8.59 -6.03
CA PHE A 26 18.59 8.21 -7.40
C PHE A 26 19.58 8.80 -8.44
N ARG A 27 20.13 9.98 -8.14
CA ARG A 27 21.15 10.66 -8.97
C ARG A 27 22.52 9.99 -8.95
N LEU A 28 22.79 9.06 -8.04
CA LEU A 28 24.07 8.34 -7.91
C LEU A 28 24.24 7.28 -9.02
N ARG A 29 24.34 7.73 -10.28
CA ARG A 29 24.34 6.87 -11.48
C ARG A 29 25.43 5.80 -11.44
N LYS A 30 26.65 6.17 -11.04
CA LYS A 30 27.80 5.25 -10.95
C LYS A 30 27.53 4.10 -9.97
N SER A 31 27.00 4.40 -8.78
CA SER A 31 26.68 3.38 -7.77
C SER A 31 25.63 2.39 -8.29
N PHE A 32 24.56 2.87 -8.91
CA PHE A 32 23.54 2.01 -9.51
C PHE A 32 24.08 1.18 -10.68
N GLN A 33 24.96 1.73 -11.51
CA GLN A 33 25.61 0.98 -12.59
C GLN A 33 26.49 -0.15 -12.04
N THR A 34 27.26 0.10 -10.99
CA THR A 34 28.07 -0.92 -10.32
C THR A 34 27.19 -2.03 -9.74
N ILE A 35 26.12 -1.69 -9.01
CA ILE A 35 25.20 -2.66 -8.42
C ILE A 35 24.47 -3.47 -9.51
N ARG A 36 24.09 -2.85 -10.64
CA ARG A 36 23.41 -3.52 -11.75
C ARG A 36 24.26 -4.61 -12.41
N LYS A 37 25.60 -4.52 -12.33
CA LYS A 37 26.49 -5.58 -12.84
C LYS A 37 26.31 -6.88 -12.06
N LEU A 38 25.97 -6.81 -10.77
CA LEU A 38 25.69 -7.97 -9.94
C LEU A 38 24.36 -8.63 -10.36
N ARG A 39 24.42 -9.93 -10.67
CA ARG A 39 23.28 -10.70 -11.22
C ARG A 39 22.03 -10.62 -10.34
N HIS A 40 22.21 -10.75 -9.02
CA HIS A 40 21.10 -10.77 -8.05
C HIS A 40 20.36 -9.44 -7.95
N TYR A 41 21.06 -8.31 -8.12
CA TYR A 41 20.49 -6.97 -7.94
C TYR A 41 20.07 -6.30 -9.25
N ARG A 42 20.48 -6.85 -10.41
CA ARG A 42 20.14 -6.30 -11.72
C ARG A 42 18.64 -6.04 -11.88
N GLN A 43 17.82 -7.04 -11.59
CA GLN A 43 16.37 -6.94 -11.71
C GLN A 43 15.78 -5.89 -10.77
N VAL A 44 16.33 -5.77 -9.56
CA VAL A 44 15.91 -4.80 -8.54
C VAL A 44 16.21 -3.38 -9.02
N VAL A 45 17.43 -3.13 -9.50
CA VAL A 45 17.83 -1.82 -10.03
C VAL A 45 16.99 -1.44 -11.23
N ASP A 46 16.74 -2.37 -12.15
CA ASP A 46 15.95 -2.11 -13.35
C ASP A 46 14.49 -1.78 -13.01
N ARG A 47 13.93 -2.48 -12.01
CA ARG A 47 12.60 -2.18 -11.47
C ARG A 47 12.54 -0.76 -10.88
N ILE A 48 13.49 -0.39 -10.02
CA ILE A 48 13.57 0.95 -9.40
C ILE A 48 13.65 2.04 -10.47
N ARG A 49 14.46 1.83 -11.51
CA ARG A 49 14.59 2.81 -12.60
C ARG A 49 13.29 2.98 -13.38
N ARG A 50 12.60 1.89 -13.73
CA ARG A 50 11.30 1.96 -14.41
C ARG A 50 10.24 2.67 -13.57
N GLU A 51 10.16 2.35 -12.29
CA GLU A 51 9.14 2.90 -11.39
C GLU A 51 9.39 4.38 -11.06
N ALA A 52 10.63 4.85 -11.07
CA ALA A 52 10.95 6.27 -10.91
C ALA A 52 10.69 7.10 -12.18
N THR A 53 10.85 6.51 -13.37
CA THR A 53 10.60 7.20 -14.65
C THR A 53 9.11 7.28 -14.99
N VAL A 54 8.31 6.32 -14.52
CA VAL A 54 6.85 6.38 -14.63
C VAL A 54 6.30 7.22 -13.47
N GLY A 55 6.34 8.54 -13.62
CA GLY A 55 5.55 9.45 -12.79
C GLY A 55 4.04 9.10 -12.88
N PRO A 56 3.20 9.62 -11.97
CA PRO A 56 1.76 9.46 -12.07
C PRO A 56 1.29 10.10 -13.38
N LYS A 57 1.01 9.29 -14.41
CA LYS A 57 0.34 9.79 -15.61
C LYS A 57 -1.08 10.19 -15.20
N PRO A 58 -1.52 11.44 -15.46
CA PRO A 58 -2.94 11.75 -15.39
C PRO A 58 -3.65 10.85 -16.41
N GLN A 59 -4.51 9.95 -15.95
CA GLN A 59 -5.43 9.27 -16.87
C GLN A 59 -6.47 10.30 -17.28
N SER A 60 -6.54 10.57 -18.58
CA SER A 60 -7.61 11.36 -19.17
C SER A 60 -8.97 10.74 -18.84
N THR A 61 -9.91 11.58 -18.46
CA THR A 61 -11.33 11.27 -18.33
C THR A 61 -11.88 10.72 -19.65
N GLY A 62 -11.91 9.39 -19.79
CA GLY A 62 -12.72 8.70 -20.78
C GLY A 62 -13.97 8.18 -20.08
N LEU A 63 -15.11 8.83 -20.28
CA LEU A 63 -16.42 8.28 -19.94
C LEU A 63 -16.59 6.95 -20.69
N SER A 64 -16.77 5.85 -19.96
CA SER A 64 -17.38 4.64 -20.52
C SER A 64 -18.17 3.94 -19.43
N THR A 65 -19.45 3.74 -19.73
CA THR A 65 -20.51 3.22 -18.88
C THR A 65 -20.48 1.70 -18.82
N ASN A 66 -21.01 1.20 -17.69
CA ASN A 66 -21.56 -0.14 -17.47
C ASN A 66 -20.57 -1.31 -17.35
N THR A 67 -20.27 -1.68 -16.09
CA THR A 67 -20.33 -3.06 -15.57
C THR A 67 -20.35 -3.01 -14.04
N ASN A 68 -21.20 -3.83 -13.42
CA ASN A 68 -21.39 -4.13 -11.99
C ASN A 68 -20.38 -3.53 -10.99
N PRO A 69 -20.82 -2.86 -9.90
CA PRO A 69 -19.90 -2.33 -8.90
C PRO A 69 -19.40 -3.45 -7.98
N SER A 70 -18.50 -4.29 -8.49
CA SER A 70 -17.53 -4.90 -7.59
C SER A 70 -16.64 -3.78 -7.06
N LEU A 71 -16.50 -3.71 -5.73
CA LEU A 71 -15.81 -2.70 -4.92
C LEU A 71 -14.28 -2.62 -5.17
N PHE A 72 -13.83 -3.09 -6.33
CA PHE A 72 -12.46 -3.16 -6.82
C PHE A 72 -12.31 -2.57 -8.24
N GLY A 73 -13.29 -1.78 -8.70
CA GLY A 73 -13.24 -1.06 -9.97
C GLY A 73 -12.21 0.11 -10.00
N PRO A 74 -11.80 0.57 -11.19
CA PRO A 74 -10.68 1.49 -11.40
C PRO A 74 -11.05 2.94 -11.00
N GLY A 75 -11.17 3.21 -9.70
CA GLY A 75 -11.85 4.41 -9.21
C GLY A 75 -11.04 5.35 -8.30
N LEU A 76 -9.80 5.01 -7.94
CA LEU A 76 -8.91 5.98 -7.30
C LEU A 76 -8.19 6.77 -8.41
N PRO A 77 -8.40 8.10 -8.50
CA PRO A 77 -7.84 8.95 -9.55
C PRO A 77 -6.30 9.04 -9.48
N PHE A 78 -5.70 8.41 -8.46
CA PHE A 78 -4.27 8.30 -8.25
C PHE A 78 -3.77 6.85 -8.09
N ALA A 79 -4.53 5.85 -8.58
CA ALA A 79 -4.07 4.47 -8.58
C ALA A 79 -2.92 4.28 -9.58
N THR A 80 -1.71 4.57 -9.15
CA THR A 80 -0.49 4.25 -9.89
C THR A 80 -0.43 2.73 -10.15
N LYS A 81 0.30 2.29 -11.18
CA LYS A 81 0.54 0.85 -11.41
C LYS A 81 1.11 0.16 -10.16
N ALA A 82 1.88 0.88 -9.35
CA ALA A 82 2.40 0.41 -8.08
C ALA A 82 1.29 0.21 -7.03
N SER A 83 0.29 1.10 -6.96
CA SER A 83 -0.87 0.96 -6.09
C SER A 83 -1.69 -0.29 -6.43
N ARG A 84 -1.96 -0.53 -7.72
CA ARG A 84 -2.67 -1.75 -8.16
C ARG A 84 -1.90 -3.04 -7.88
N ALA A 85 -0.58 -3.02 -8.02
CA ALA A 85 0.26 -4.17 -7.68
C ALA A 85 0.26 -4.45 -6.17
N HIS A 86 0.27 -3.40 -5.35
CA HIS A 86 0.13 -3.51 -3.90
C HIS A 86 -1.23 -4.11 -3.51
N GLU A 87 -2.32 -3.60 -4.06
CA GLU A 87 -3.67 -4.12 -3.79
C GLU A 87 -3.83 -5.60 -4.17
N ARG A 88 -3.29 -6.01 -5.32
CA ARG A 88 -3.29 -7.43 -5.73
C ARG A 88 -2.57 -8.30 -4.69
N ARG A 89 -1.41 -7.83 -4.23
CA ARG A 89 -0.62 -8.55 -3.24
C ARG A 89 -1.34 -8.67 -1.90
N ILE A 90 -2.01 -7.61 -1.45
CA ILE A 90 -2.87 -7.66 -0.26
C ILE A 90 -4.00 -8.67 -0.45
N LYS A 91 -4.70 -8.63 -1.58
CA LYS A 91 -5.78 -9.58 -1.88
C LYS A 91 -5.32 -11.03 -1.92
N ASP A 92 -4.12 -11.29 -2.45
CA ASP A 92 -3.53 -12.63 -2.46
C ASP A 92 -3.19 -13.10 -1.04
N LEU A 93 -2.74 -12.19 -0.16
CA LEU A 93 -2.48 -12.48 1.25
C LEU A 93 -3.78 -12.75 2.02
N GLU A 94 -4.81 -11.94 1.81
CA GLU A 94 -6.15 -12.16 2.38
C GLU A 94 -6.72 -13.51 1.96
N LYS A 95 -6.59 -13.86 0.67
CA LYS A 95 -7.07 -15.14 0.14
C LYS A 95 -6.36 -16.33 0.79
N ARG A 96 -5.05 -16.23 1.03
CA ARG A 96 -4.27 -17.25 1.73
C ARG A 96 -4.66 -17.36 3.20
N GLN A 97 -4.93 -16.24 3.86
CA GLN A 97 -5.46 -16.25 5.23
C GLN A 97 -6.84 -16.91 5.31
N ALA A 98 -7.70 -16.66 4.31
CA ALA A 98 -9.03 -17.26 4.24
C ALA A 98 -9.02 -18.76 3.87
N SER A 99 -7.98 -19.25 3.19
CA SER A 99 -7.84 -20.69 2.85
C SER A 99 -7.38 -21.56 4.02
N GLY A 100 -7.02 -20.97 5.16
CA GLY A 100 -6.51 -21.71 6.32
C GLY A 100 -5.08 -22.22 6.17
N ASP A 101 -4.42 -21.96 5.03
CA ASP A 101 -3.00 -22.20 4.85
C ASP A 101 -2.24 -21.23 5.77
N ALA A 102 -1.39 -21.78 6.66
CA ALA A 102 -0.52 -21.09 7.61
C ALA A 102 -0.50 -19.57 7.45
N SER A 103 -1.21 -18.88 8.35
CA SER A 103 -1.33 -17.42 8.33
C SER A 103 0.07 -16.81 8.43
N ASN A 104 0.62 -16.37 7.31
CA ASN A 104 1.93 -15.75 7.32
C ASN A 104 1.79 -14.33 7.90
N PRO A 105 2.62 -13.96 8.89
CA PRO A 105 2.64 -12.59 9.39
C PRO A 105 3.01 -11.63 8.25
N CYS A 106 2.42 -10.44 8.27
CA CYS A 106 2.57 -9.44 7.23
C CYS A 106 2.44 -8.04 7.82
N VAL A 107 3.28 -7.12 7.35
CA VAL A 107 3.14 -5.68 7.61
C VAL A 107 2.69 -4.98 6.33
N PRO A 108 1.39 -4.69 6.16
CA PRO A 108 0.89 -4.00 4.98
C PRO A 108 1.33 -2.53 4.92
N PHE A 109 1.41 -1.97 3.71
CA PHE A 109 1.79 -0.57 3.50
C PHE A 109 0.61 0.36 3.79
N ILE A 110 0.68 1.08 4.92
CA ILE A 110 -0.45 1.83 5.48
C ILE A 110 -0.91 2.97 4.56
N ALA A 111 0.04 3.68 3.94
CA ALA A 111 -0.29 4.92 3.23
C ALA A 111 -1.21 4.69 2.02
N ALA A 112 -0.95 3.65 1.22
CA ALA A 112 -1.82 3.29 0.09
C ALA A 112 -3.00 2.40 0.54
N GLY A 113 -2.78 1.46 1.45
CA GLY A 113 -3.78 0.48 1.85
C GLY A 113 -4.91 1.03 2.72
N VAL A 114 -4.64 2.08 3.51
CA VAL A 114 -5.58 2.63 4.50
C VAL A 114 -5.75 4.13 4.31
N MET A 115 -4.69 4.92 4.52
CA MET A 115 -4.79 6.39 4.61
C MET A 115 -5.39 7.01 3.35
N THR A 116 -4.85 6.68 2.19
CA THR A 116 -5.35 7.21 0.92
C THR A 116 -6.82 6.86 0.71
N ARG A 117 -7.24 5.63 1.05
CA ARG A 117 -8.62 5.18 0.88
C ARG A 117 -9.58 5.90 1.83
N LEU A 118 -9.21 6.05 3.11
CA LEU A 118 -10.00 6.80 4.09
C LEU A 118 -10.18 8.26 3.64
N ILE A 119 -9.09 8.94 3.26
CA ILE A 119 -9.12 10.32 2.76
C ILE A 119 -10.06 10.45 1.55
N HIS A 120 -10.00 9.52 0.59
CA HIS A 120 -10.87 9.59 -0.59
C HIS A 120 -12.34 9.33 -0.25
N LEU A 121 -12.64 8.43 0.69
CA LEU A 121 -14.01 8.20 1.16
C LEU A 121 -14.56 9.43 1.88
N ASP A 122 -13.75 10.07 2.71
CA ASP A 122 -14.14 11.26 3.46
C ASP A 122 -14.37 12.47 2.57
N LEU A 123 -13.54 12.66 1.54
CA LEU A 123 -13.69 13.77 0.60
C LEU A 123 -14.84 13.59 -0.40
N ARG A 124 -15.21 12.34 -0.73
CA ARG A 124 -16.24 12.05 -1.76
C ARG A 124 -17.65 11.94 -1.22
N HIS A 125 -17.79 11.61 0.05
CA HIS A 125 -19.09 11.29 0.64
C HIS A 125 -19.32 12.09 1.90
N SER A 126 -20.47 12.77 1.95
CA SER A 126 -20.96 13.45 3.15
C SER A 126 -21.24 12.46 4.28
N ASP A 127 -21.05 12.89 5.52
CA ASP A 127 -21.41 12.13 6.72
C ASP A 127 -22.92 12.01 6.90
N THR A 128 -23.68 12.90 6.27
CA THR A 128 -25.14 12.92 6.31
C THR A 128 -25.74 12.92 4.91
N VAL A 129 -26.95 12.36 4.81
CA VAL A 129 -27.80 12.37 3.62
C VAL A 129 -29.12 13.03 3.98
N ARG A 130 -29.66 13.88 3.09
CA ARG A 130 -30.98 14.49 3.29
C ARG A 130 -32.03 13.65 2.57
N THR A 131 -33.10 13.32 3.26
CA THR A 131 -34.27 12.67 2.65
C THR A 131 -35.06 13.68 1.82
N GLU A 132 -35.96 13.18 0.98
CA GLU A 132 -36.91 14.02 0.21
C GLU A 132 -37.80 14.88 1.11
N SER A 133 -38.04 14.44 2.35
CA SER A 133 -38.74 15.19 3.40
C SER A 133 -37.89 16.26 4.09
N GLY A 134 -36.62 16.43 3.70
CA GLY A 134 -35.70 17.42 4.27
C GLY A 134 -35.01 17.00 5.57
N VAL A 135 -35.30 15.80 6.08
CA VAL A 135 -34.69 15.26 7.31
C VAL A 135 -33.26 14.83 7.03
N GLU A 136 -32.34 15.26 7.89
CA GLU A 136 -30.94 14.87 7.83
C GLU A 136 -30.72 13.53 8.54
N MET A 137 -30.14 12.56 7.83
CA MET A 137 -29.86 11.22 8.33
C MET A 137 -28.37 10.92 8.23
N ILE A 138 -27.87 10.06 9.12
CA ILE A 138 -26.47 9.60 9.08
C ILE A 138 -26.27 8.71 7.86
N ASN A 139 -25.17 8.94 7.13
CA ASN A 139 -24.76 8.13 6.00
C ASN A 139 -24.10 6.84 6.48
N CYS A 140 -24.91 5.85 6.86
CA CYS A 140 -24.41 4.55 7.31
C CYS A 140 -23.60 3.80 6.24
N TRP A 141 -23.86 4.06 4.95
CA TRP A 141 -23.08 3.47 3.86
C TRP A 141 -21.62 3.94 3.90
N LYS A 142 -21.38 5.24 4.07
CA LYS A 142 -20.01 5.79 4.22
C LYS A 142 -19.30 5.15 5.41
N HIS A 143 -19.96 5.13 6.57
CA HIS A 143 -19.39 4.59 7.80
C HIS A 143 -19.04 3.10 7.68
N ARG A 144 -19.89 2.32 7.01
CA ARG A 144 -19.60 0.92 6.70
C ARG A 144 -18.35 0.78 5.82
N GLN A 145 -18.20 1.61 4.79
CA GLN A 145 -17.04 1.58 3.91
C GLN A 145 -15.73 1.93 4.65
N LEU A 146 -15.78 2.90 5.57
CA LEU A 146 -14.64 3.24 6.43
C LEU A 146 -14.30 2.06 7.37
N ALA A 147 -15.31 1.47 8.00
CA ALA A 147 -15.13 0.32 8.88
C ALA A 147 -14.50 -0.87 8.15
N GLU A 148 -14.98 -1.21 6.95
CA GLU A 148 -14.42 -2.29 6.11
C GLU A 148 -12.94 -2.04 5.75
N ALA A 149 -12.53 -0.78 5.55
CA ALA A 149 -11.14 -0.44 5.27
C ALA A 149 -10.23 -0.65 6.50
N VAL A 150 -10.71 -0.26 7.68
CA VAL A 150 -9.97 -0.42 8.95
C VAL A 150 -9.91 -1.88 9.39
N GLU A 151 -11.03 -2.60 9.33
CA GLU A 151 -11.11 -4.02 9.74
C GLU A 151 -10.16 -4.89 8.93
N ARG A 152 -10.08 -4.66 7.61
CA ARG A 152 -9.11 -5.31 6.73
C ARG A 152 -7.67 -5.15 7.24
N TYR A 153 -7.31 -3.95 7.73
CA TYR A 153 -5.98 -3.69 8.24
C TYR A 153 -5.73 -4.36 9.60
N LEU A 154 -6.71 -4.27 10.51
CA LEU A 154 -6.65 -4.91 11.83
C LEU A 154 -6.51 -6.43 11.74
N ALA A 155 -7.04 -7.06 10.68
CA ALA A 155 -6.87 -8.49 10.45
C ALA A 155 -5.38 -8.90 10.36
N PHE A 156 -4.52 -8.04 9.80
CA PHE A 156 -3.07 -8.31 9.71
C PHE A 156 -2.35 -8.19 11.05
N GLN A 157 -2.92 -7.49 12.04
CA GLN A 157 -2.32 -7.36 13.38
C GLN A 157 -2.53 -8.61 14.26
N ARG A 158 -3.39 -9.54 13.83
CA ARG A 158 -3.71 -10.75 14.62
C ARG A 158 -2.59 -11.79 14.63
N VAL A 159 -1.67 -11.72 13.67
CA VAL A 159 -0.65 -12.75 13.44
C VAL A 159 0.73 -12.14 13.70
N PRO A 160 1.39 -12.48 14.84
CA PRO A 160 2.72 -11.97 15.14
C PRO A 160 3.80 -12.68 14.32
N TYR A 161 4.94 -12.01 14.14
CA TYR A 161 6.14 -12.66 13.63
C TYR A 161 6.76 -13.57 14.69
N GLN A 162 7.24 -14.74 14.28
CA GLN A 162 8.01 -15.66 15.13
C GLN A 162 9.50 -15.30 15.06
N PHE A 163 9.85 -14.09 15.49
CA PHE A 163 11.23 -13.65 15.60
C PHE A 163 11.59 -13.41 17.07
N GLU A 164 12.76 -13.86 17.46
CA GLU A 164 13.37 -13.47 18.73
C GLU A 164 13.80 -12.01 18.65
N VAL A 165 13.45 -11.24 19.68
CA VAL A 165 13.78 -9.81 19.73
C VAL A 165 15.18 -9.66 20.32
N ASP A 166 16.09 -9.17 19.50
CA ASP A 166 17.39 -8.72 19.96
C ASP A 166 17.28 -7.29 20.54
N PRO A 167 17.52 -7.09 21.85
CA PRO A 167 17.40 -5.78 22.48
C PRO A 167 18.47 -4.79 22.00
N GLU A 168 19.65 -5.23 21.59
CA GLU A 168 20.73 -4.33 21.16
C GLU A 168 20.38 -3.68 19.80
N ILE A 169 19.85 -4.49 18.88
CA ILE A 169 19.42 -4.02 17.56
C ILE A 169 18.15 -3.16 17.63
N ARG A 170 17.25 -3.44 18.59
CA ARG A 170 15.98 -2.70 18.72
C ARG A 170 16.16 -1.26 19.19
N VAL A 171 17.16 -0.97 20.03
CA VAL A 171 17.32 0.33 20.69
C VAL A 171 17.83 1.42 19.72
N ASP A 172 18.49 1.03 18.62
CA ASP A 172 18.95 1.98 17.59
C ASP A 172 17.81 2.75 16.89
N THR A 173 16.56 2.27 16.95
CA THR A 173 15.40 2.98 16.38
C THR A 173 14.82 4.09 17.27
N ASP A 174 15.09 4.10 18.57
CA ASP A 174 14.55 5.11 19.50
C ASP A 174 15.35 6.43 19.45
N PHE A 175 16.53 6.44 18.84
CA PHE A 175 17.39 7.63 18.73
C PHE A 175 16.91 8.65 17.67
N CYS A 176 15.94 8.30 16.82
CA CYS A 176 15.38 9.21 15.80
C CYS A 176 14.10 9.95 16.24
N ALA A 177 13.66 9.82 17.50
CA ALA A 177 12.46 10.46 18.03
C ALA A 177 12.71 11.72 18.89
N LEU A 178 13.92 12.32 18.80
CA LEU A 178 14.27 13.62 19.41
C LEU A 178 14.39 14.72 18.36
#